data_AF-A5KSL3-F1
#
_entry.id   AF-A5KSL3-F1
#
_cell.length_a   1.000
_cell.length_b   1.000
_cell.length_c   1.000
_cell.angle_alpha   90.00
_cell.angle_beta   90.00
_cell.angle_gamma   90.00
#
_symmetry.space_group_name_H-M   'P 1'
#
loop_
_entity.id
_entity.type
_entity.pdbx_description
1 polymer ?
#
loop_
_entity_poly.entity_id
_entity_poly.type
_entity_poly.pdbx_seq_one_letter_code
_entity_poly.pdbx_strand_id
1 'polypeptide(L)'
;MRREIARAKSASYSILNYDHMNCNFGEIGDTISLIRHFYLTDDELLEARVSNVYNRESGKRNAYVDLQIEKQTIVIVEGTGVLNEHISSLLDLRIRVDFGSYQETIKRLCRREAEKIQGPRLAEAFVRERYDLIDGRYDQYLRSRDSKFFDVLLDTGKLTSIKIYTR
;
A
#
# COMPACT_ATOMS: atom_id res chain seq x y z
N MET A 1 -10.87 -14.02 0.23
CA MET A 1 -11.57 -13.53 1.44
C MET A 1 -11.89 -14.60 2.48
N ARG A 2 -12.91 -15.46 2.38
CA ARG A 2 -13.20 -16.45 3.46
C ARG A 2 -12.04 -17.43 3.74
N ARG A 3 -11.33 -17.85 2.67
CA ARG A 3 -10.10 -18.66 2.79
C ARG A 3 -8.95 -17.92 3.48
N GLU A 4 -8.86 -16.60 3.35
CA GLU A 4 -7.81 -15.79 3.99
C GLU A 4 -8.06 -15.66 5.49
N ILE A 5 -9.30 -15.45 5.91
CA ILE A 5 -9.67 -15.46 7.33
C ILE A 5 -9.41 -16.84 7.95
N ALA A 6 -9.78 -17.92 7.25
CA ALA A 6 -9.48 -19.28 7.71
C ALA A 6 -7.97 -19.52 7.85
N ARG A 7 -7.17 -19.01 6.90
CA ARG A 7 -5.70 -19.07 6.97
C ARG A 7 -5.15 -18.20 8.11
N ALA A 8 -5.65 -16.99 8.30
CA ALA A 8 -5.24 -16.10 9.39
C ALA A 8 -5.55 -16.66 10.78
N LYS A 9 -6.59 -17.48 10.90
CA LYS A 9 -6.93 -18.23 12.13
C LYS A 9 -6.05 -19.47 12.36
N SER A 10 -5.29 -19.92 11.36
CA SER A 10 -4.38 -21.05 11.52
C SER A 10 -3.05 -20.63 12.15
N ALA A 11 -2.44 -21.52 12.93
CA ALA A 11 -1.16 -21.28 13.61
C ALA A 11 0.03 -21.01 12.67
N SER A 12 -0.10 -21.23 11.36
CA SER A 12 0.96 -21.03 10.37
C SER A 12 0.98 -19.62 9.75
N TYR A 13 0.05 -18.73 10.13
CA TYR A 13 0.00 -17.37 9.59
C TYR A 13 0.97 -16.44 10.32
N SER A 14 1.97 -15.93 9.58
CA SER A 14 2.90 -14.90 10.03
C SER A 14 2.69 -13.63 9.20
N ILE A 15 2.52 -12.48 9.87
CA ILE A 15 2.34 -11.18 9.22
C ILE A 15 3.60 -10.76 8.47
N LEU A 16 4.79 -11.12 8.97
CA LEU A 16 6.06 -10.93 8.26
C LEU A 16 6.04 -11.68 6.92
N ASN A 17 5.65 -12.96 6.94
CA ASN A 17 5.55 -13.75 5.72
C ASN A 17 4.45 -13.22 4.78
N TYR A 18 3.38 -12.65 5.33
CA TYR A 18 2.34 -11.99 4.57
C TYR A 18 2.85 -10.72 3.86
N ASP A 19 3.65 -9.89 4.53
CA ASP A 19 4.31 -8.71 3.94
C ASP A 19 5.24 -9.11 2.79
N HIS A 20 6.15 -10.08 3.03
CA HIS A 20 7.10 -10.56 2.02
C HIS A 20 6.45 -11.23 0.81
N MET A 21 5.38 -12.00 0.99
CA MET A 21 4.72 -12.66 -0.15
C MET A 21 3.84 -11.72 -0.96
N ASN A 22 3.31 -10.66 -0.34
CA ASN A 22 2.37 -9.76 -1.01
C ASN A 22 3.04 -8.56 -1.68
N CYS A 23 4.30 -8.26 -1.41
CA CYS A 23 5.02 -7.17 -2.05
C CYS A 23 6.28 -7.67 -2.76
N ASN A 24 6.39 -7.46 -4.09
CA ASN A 24 7.62 -7.77 -4.83
C ASN A 24 8.59 -6.60 -4.72
N PHE A 25 9.26 -6.48 -3.58
CA PHE A 25 10.14 -5.33 -3.30
C PHE A 25 11.26 -5.16 -4.33
N GLY A 26 11.77 -6.26 -4.90
CA GLY A 26 12.81 -6.22 -5.93
C GLY A 26 12.33 -5.52 -7.20
N GLU A 27 11.24 -6.01 -7.81
CA GLU A 27 10.70 -5.44 -9.06
C GLU A 27 10.23 -3.99 -8.88
N ILE A 28 9.69 -3.64 -7.71
CA ILE A 28 9.34 -2.26 -7.37
C ILE A 28 10.61 -1.41 -7.26
N GLY A 29 11.63 -1.88 -6.54
CA GLY A 29 12.90 -1.18 -6.38
C GLY A 29 13.63 -0.95 -7.70
N ASP A 30 13.64 -1.94 -8.59
CA ASP A 30 14.24 -1.84 -9.93
C ASP A 30 13.52 -0.78 -10.77
N THR A 31 12.18 -0.76 -10.74
CA THR A 31 11.37 0.25 -11.45
C THR A 31 11.65 1.65 -10.94
N ILE A 32 11.68 1.84 -9.61
CA ILE A 32 11.98 3.16 -9.01
C ILE A 32 13.42 3.59 -9.35
N SER A 33 14.37 2.65 -9.34
CA SER A 33 15.77 2.93 -9.68
C SER A 33 15.93 3.36 -11.13
N LEU A 34 15.21 2.70 -12.06
CA LEU A 34 15.16 3.10 -13.47
C LEU A 34 14.64 4.53 -13.63
N ILE A 35 13.50 4.84 -12.98
CA ILE A 35 12.89 6.17 -13.00
C ILE A 35 13.83 7.22 -12.42
N ARG A 36 14.46 6.92 -11.28
CA ARG A 36 15.43 7.81 -10.64
C ARG A 36 16.64 8.06 -11.54
N HIS A 37 17.15 7.02 -12.20
CA HIS A 37 18.25 7.16 -13.15
C HIS A 37 17.85 8.05 -14.32
N PHE A 38 16.65 7.87 -14.89
CA PHE A 38 16.12 8.75 -15.92
C PHE A 38 16.10 10.22 -15.48
N TYR A 39 15.70 10.54 -14.23
CA TYR A 39 15.76 11.93 -13.77
C TYR A 39 17.17 12.53 -13.74
N LEU A 40 18.22 11.70 -13.74
CA LEU A 40 19.62 12.13 -13.76
C LEU A 40 20.25 12.18 -15.17
N THR A 41 19.56 11.72 -16.23
CA THR A 41 20.03 11.82 -17.62
C THR A 41 19.55 13.12 -18.28
N ASP A 42 19.97 13.38 -19.52
CA ASP A 42 19.48 14.51 -20.34
C ASP A 42 18.26 14.11 -21.20
N ASP A 43 17.70 12.92 -21.00
CA ASP A 43 16.55 12.44 -21.80
C ASP A 43 15.26 13.18 -21.41
N GLU A 44 14.40 13.49 -22.37
CA GLU A 44 13.13 14.20 -22.10
C GLU A 44 11.97 13.24 -21.73
N LEU A 45 12.08 11.97 -22.15
CA LEU A 45 11.04 10.97 -22.00
C LEU A 45 11.63 9.61 -21.64
N LEU A 46 11.06 8.98 -20.61
CA LEU A 46 11.25 7.56 -20.32
C LEU A 46 10.02 6.78 -20.77
N GLU A 47 10.25 5.78 -21.63
CA GLU A 47 9.28 4.74 -21.94
C GLU A 47 9.68 3.45 -21.22
N ALA A 48 8.84 2.97 -20.31
CA ALA A 48 9.11 1.78 -19.51
C ALA A 48 7.89 0.86 -19.46
N ARG A 49 8.12 -0.46 -19.48
CA ARG A 49 7.07 -1.46 -19.29
C ARG A 49 7.20 -2.09 -17.92
N VAL A 50 6.22 -1.86 -17.05
CA VAL A 50 6.10 -2.56 -15.76
C VAL A 50 5.32 -3.84 -15.99
N SER A 51 5.97 -4.98 -15.72
CA SER A 51 5.37 -6.32 -15.87
C SER A 51 4.80 -6.82 -14.56
N ASN A 52 4.12 -7.99 -14.59
CA ASN A 52 3.55 -8.66 -13.41
C ASN A 52 2.60 -7.80 -12.57
N VAL A 53 1.95 -6.81 -13.18
CA VAL A 53 1.01 -5.92 -12.52
C VAL A 53 -0.21 -6.74 -12.07
N TYR A 54 -0.66 -6.47 -10.84
CA TYR A 54 -1.86 -7.10 -10.28
C TYR A 54 -3.11 -6.54 -10.94
N ASN A 55 -3.83 -7.38 -11.68
CA ASN A 55 -5.13 -7.05 -12.22
C ASN A 55 -6.20 -7.33 -11.16
N ARG A 56 -6.89 -6.27 -10.71
CA ARG A 56 -7.92 -6.36 -9.65
C ARG A 56 -9.15 -7.17 -10.06
N GLU A 57 -9.51 -7.17 -11.34
CA GLU A 57 -10.68 -7.90 -11.85
C GLU A 57 -10.40 -9.41 -11.90
N SER A 58 -9.21 -9.79 -12.39
CA SER A 58 -8.82 -11.20 -12.52
C SER A 58 -8.20 -11.79 -11.25
N GLY A 59 -7.71 -10.94 -10.35
CA GLY A 59 -6.99 -11.34 -9.13
C GLY A 59 -5.61 -11.96 -9.39
N LYS A 60 -5.03 -11.74 -10.58
CA LYS A 60 -3.76 -12.34 -11.01
C LYS A 60 -2.69 -11.28 -11.28
N ARG A 61 -1.42 -11.68 -11.12
CA ARG A 61 -0.23 -10.89 -11.49
C ARG A 61 0.28 -11.34 -12.85
N ASN A 62 -0.36 -10.85 -13.89
CA ASN A 62 -0.01 -11.20 -15.27
C ASN A 62 -0.28 -10.05 -16.25
N ALA A 63 -0.65 -8.88 -15.74
CA ALA A 63 -0.82 -7.69 -16.55
C ALA A 63 0.52 -6.98 -16.72
N TYR A 64 0.57 -6.06 -17.67
CA TYR A 64 1.63 -5.09 -17.81
C TYR A 64 1.02 -3.70 -17.97
N VAL A 65 1.81 -2.69 -17.66
CA VAL A 65 1.47 -1.28 -17.88
C VAL A 65 2.66 -0.63 -18.55
N ASP A 66 2.39 0.04 -19.67
CA ASP A 66 3.36 0.90 -20.33
C ASP A 66 3.29 2.29 -19.68
N LEU A 67 4.45 2.79 -19.24
CA LEU A 67 4.64 4.08 -18.60
C LEU A 67 5.36 5.00 -19.56
N GLN A 68 4.85 6.21 -19.68
CA GLN A 68 5.52 7.34 -20.31
C GLN A 68 5.71 8.42 -19.24
N ILE A 69 6.97 8.72 -18.93
CA ILE A 69 7.34 9.65 -17.86
C ILE A 69 8.19 10.76 -18.48
N GLU A 70 7.64 11.98 -18.43
CA GLU A 70 8.35 13.21 -18.83
C GLU A 70 9.13 13.79 -17.64
N LYS A 71 10.15 14.61 -17.89
CA LYS A 71 11.02 15.19 -16.85
C LYS A 71 10.30 15.98 -15.75
N GLN A 72 9.19 16.62 -16.06
CA GLN A 72 8.36 17.37 -15.12
C GLN A 72 7.39 16.51 -14.32
N THR A 73 7.28 15.21 -14.64
CA THR A 73 6.33 14.31 -14.00
C THR A 73 6.71 14.10 -12.54
N ILE A 74 5.73 14.06 -11.64
CA ILE A 74 5.91 13.61 -10.26
C ILE A 74 5.43 12.17 -10.18
N VAL A 75 6.31 11.26 -9.77
CA VAL A 75 5.98 9.84 -9.60
C VAL A 75 5.59 9.57 -8.16
N ILE A 76 4.39 9.02 -7.97
CA ILE A 76 3.88 8.60 -6.65
C ILE A 76 3.87 7.08 -6.60
N VAL A 77 4.59 6.52 -5.62
CA VAL A 77 4.58 5.08 -5.34
C VAL A 77 3.72 4.84 -4.10
N GLU A 78 2.53 4.24 -4.29
CA GLU A 78 1.60 3.95 -3.20
C GLU A 78 1.40 2.45 -2.96
N GLY A 79 1.11 2.09 -1.72
CA GLY A 79 0.73 0.74 -1.33
C GLY A 79 1.13 0.39 0.08
N THR A 80 0.54 -0.68 0.61
CA THR A 80 1.04 -1.31 1.82
C THR A 80 2.38 -1.96 1.48
N GLY A 81 3.45 -1.60 2.20
CA GLY A 81 4.76 -2.17 1.93
C GLY A 81 5.82 -1.16 1.47
N VAL A 82 5.46 -0.03 0.85
CA VAL A 82 6.42 0.86 0.16
C VAL A 82 7.45 1.55 1.06
N LEU A 83 7.12 1.74 2.34
CA LEU A 83 8.04 2.27 3.34
C LEU A 83 8.81 1.13 4.01
N ASN A 84 9.98 0.79 3.48
CA ASN A 84 10.86 -0.25 4.00
C ASN A 84 12.32 0.06 3.66
N GLU A 85 13.25 -0.72 4.22
CA GLU A 85 14.69 -0.53 4.06
C GLU A 85 15.21 -0.60 2.62
N HIS A 86 14.54 -1.34 1.73
CA HIS A 86 14.94 -1.51 0.33
C HIS A 86 14.48 -0.37 -0.57
N ILE A 87 13.27 0.16 -0.32
CA ILE A 87 12.62 1.14 -1.21
C ILE A 87 12.85 2.57 -0.71
N SER A 88 12.88 2.80 0.60
CA SER A 88 12.84 4.15 1.17
C SER A 88 14.09 4.98 0.88
N SER A 89 15.24 4.38 0.55
CA SER A 89 16.42 5.14 0.12
C SER A 89 16.29 5.70 -1.30
N LEU A 90 15.38 5.15 -2.11
CA LEU A 90 15.20 5.51 -3.51
C LEU A 90 14.24 6.68 -3.72
N LEU A 91 13.45 7.02 -2.69
CA LEU A 91 12.40 8.05 -2.72
C LEU A 91 12.90 9.39 -2.18
N ASP A 92 12.47 10.49 -2.81
CA ASP A 92 12.81 11.86 -2.36
C ASP A 92 11.94 12.34 -1.19
N LEU A 93 10.70 11.83 -1.10
CA LEU A 93 9.76 12.14 -0.02
C LEU A 93 8.98 10.89 0.39
N ARG A 94 8.95 10.60 1.69
CA ARG A 94 8.28 9.41 2.25
C ARG A 94 7.15 9.83 3.17
N ILE A 95 5.94 9.56 2.73
CA ILE A 95 4.72 9.93 3.46
C ILE A 95 4.06 8.67 4.02
N ARG A 96 3.87 8.63 5.33
CA ARG A 96 2.99 7.66 5.99
C ARG A 96 1.62 8.29 6.19
N VAL A 97 0.56 7.58 5.81
CA VAL A 97 -0.83 7.96 6.14
C VAL A 97 -1.34 7.05 7.26
N ASP A 98 -1.74 7.64 8.38
CA ASP A 98 -2.34 6.93 9.50
C ASP A 98 -3.85 7.16 9.53
N PHE A 99 -4.62 6.08 9.64
CA PHE A 99 -6.08 6.10 9.66
C PHE A 99 -6.65 6.37 11.07
N GLY A 100 -5.79 6.52 12.07
CA GLY A 100 -6.14 6.83 13.43
C GLY A 100 -6.65 5.61 14.19
N SER A 101 -7.77 5.78 14.89
CA SER A 101 -8.30 4.77 15.80
C SER A 101 -8.97 3.59 15.09
N TYR A 102 -9.10 2.48 15.81
CA TYR A 102 -9.89 1.32 15.41
C TYR A 102 -11.30 1.71 14.95
N GLN A 103 -12.00 2.49 15.78
CA GLN A 103 -13.40 2.86 15.53
C GLN A 103 -13.55 3.64 14.22
N GLU A 104 -12.63 4.59 13.98
CA GLU A 104 -12.63 5.39 12.76
C GLU A 104 -12.30 4.54 11.53
N THR A 105 -11.34 3.61 11.65
CA THR A 105 -10.97 2.71 10.56
C THR A 105 -12.13 1.78 10.18
N ILE A 106 -12.80 1.16 11.15
CA ILE A 106 -13.97 0.33 10.89
C ILE A 106 -15.10 1.15 10.25
N LYS A 107 -15.38 2.35 10.76
CA LYS A 107 -16.39 3.24 10.18
C LYS A 107 -16.11 3.52 8.70
N ARG A 108 -14.85 3.78 8.33
CA ARG A 108 -14.45 3.99 6.93
C ARG A 108 -14.58 2.75 6.08
N LEU A 109 -14.18 1.59 6.60
CA LEU A 109 -14.31 0.32 5.88
C LEU A 109 -15.77 -0.02 5.61
N CYS A 110 -16.65 0.13 6.61
CA CYS A 110 -18.09 -0.06 6.44
C CYS A 110 -18.69 0.94 5.44
N ARG A 111 -18.29 2.22 5.50
CA ARG A 111 -18.71 3.23 4.52
C ARG A 111 -18.30 2.85 3.10
N ARG A 112 -17.04 2.44 2.91
CA ARG A 112 -16.52 1.98 1.62
C ARG A 112 -17.31 0.78 1.08
N GLU A 113 -17.68 -0.17 1.93
CA GLU A 113 -18.50 -1.32 1.54
C GLU A 113 -19.93 -0.90 1.14
N ALA A 114 -20.51 0.08 1.83
CA ALA A 114 -21.82 0.63 1.47
C ALA A 114 -21.80 1.38 0.12
N GLU A 115 -20.75 2.15 -0.14
CA GLU A 115 -20.53 2.97 -1.33
C GLU A 115 -20.06 2.17 -2.56
N LYS A 116 -19.88 0.84 -2.45
CA LYS A 116 -19.49 0.00 -3.60
C LYS A 116 -20.52 0.10 -4.73
N ILE A 117 -20.03 0.45 -5.92
CA ILE A 117 -20.81 0.53 -7.17
C ILE A 117 -21.09 -0.87 -7.72
N GLN A 118 -20.13 -1.80 -7.62
CA GLN A 118 -20.22 -3.15 -8.17
C GLN A 118 -19.72 -4.22 -7.18
N GLY A 119 -20.25 -5.43 -7.32
CA GLY A 119 -19.87 -6.61 -6.54
C GLY A 119 -20.68 -6.81 -5.24
N PRO A 120 -20.57 -7.99 -4.60
CA PRO A 120 -21.26 -8.26 -3.35
C PRO A 120 -20.70 -7.40 -2.21
N ARG A 121 -21.60 -6.76 -1.46
CA ARG A 121 -21.26 -6.03 -0.23
C ARG A 121 -20.97 -7.01 0.90
N LEU A 122 -19.98 -6.69 1.72
CA LEU A 122 -19.68 -7.46 2.92
C LEU A 122 -20.57 -6.98 4.07
N ALA A 123 -21.07 -7.92 4.89
CA ALA A 123 -21.76 -7.57 6.12
C ALA A 123 -20.79 -6.89 7.11
N GLU A 124 -21.25 -5.91 7.88
CA GLU A 124 -20.41 -5.19 8.85
C GLU A 124 -19.70 -6.14 9.83
N ALA A 125 -20.40 -7.16 10.34
CA ALA A 125 -19.80 -8.16 11.23
C ALA A 125 -18.58 -8.84 10.59
N PHE A 126 -18.64 -9.13 9.29
CA PHE A 126 -17.53 -9.73 8.55
C PHE A 126 -16.40 -8.72 8.30
N VAL A 127 -16.72 -7.44 8.04
CA VAL A 127 -15.71 -6.37 7.91
C VAL A 127 -14.90 -6.24 9.20
N ARG A 128 -15.58 -6.23 10.35
CA ARG A 128 -14.94 -6.19 11.67
C ARG A 128 -14.06 -7.42 11.91
N GLU A 129 -14.61 -8.62 11.72
CA GLU A 129 -13.86 -9.87 11.89
C GLU A 129 -12.59 -9.90 11.02
N ARG A 130 -12.70 -9.49 9.75
CA ARG A 130 -11.55 -9.43 8.85
C ARG A 130 -10.50 -8.45 9.35
N TYR A 131 -10.92 -7.26 9.79
CA TYR A 131 -9.99 -6.26 10.29
C TYR A 131 -9.26 -6.76 11.53
N ASP A 132 -9.98 -7.31 12.51
CA ASP A 132 -9.40 -7.78 13.77
C ASP A 132 -8.37 -8.91 13.58
N LEU A 133 -8.58 -9.75 12.56
CA LEU A 133 -7.74 -10.93 12.31
C LEU A 133 -6.61 -10.67 11.32
N ILE A 134 -6.78 -9.75 10.38
CA ILE A 134 -5.86 -9.52 9.27
C ILE A 134 -5.46 -8.06 9.20
N ASP A 135 -6.36 -7.20 8.75
CA ASP A 135 -6.00 -5.86 8.29
C ASP A 135 -5.43 -4.99 9.44
N GLY A 136 -6.02 -5.08 10.64
CA GLY A 136 -5.59 -4.33 11.82
C GLY A 136 -4.25 -4.81 12.39
N ARG A 137 -4.00 -6.12 12.40
CA ARG A 137 -2.69 -6.65 12.82
C ARG A 137 -1.59 -6.29 11.82
N TYR A 138 -1.92 -6.33 10.54
CA TYR A 138 -1.01 -5.91 9.48
C TYR A 138 -0.72 -4.41 9.56
N ASP A 139 -1.74 -3.57 9.79
CA ASP A 139 -1.56 -2.13 10.00
C ASP A 139 -0.64 -1.83 11.19
N GLN A 140 -0.81 -2.52 12.33
CA GLN A 140 0.07 -2.37 13.49
C GLN A 140 1.52 -2.74 13.18
N TYR A 141 1.73 -3.84 12.44
CA TYR A 141 3.05 -4.22 11.98
C TYR A 141 3.66 -3.14 11.07
N LEU A 142 2.90 -2.63 10.09
CA LEU A 142 3.33 -1.54 9.22
C LEU A 142 3.64 -0.26 10.03
N ARG A 143 2.84 0.09 11.03
CA ARG A 143 3.13 1.21 11.97
C ARG A 143 4.50 1.08 12.59
N SER A 144 4.81 -0.10 13.12
CA SER A 144 6.12 -0.36 13.71
C SER A 144 7.24 -0.28 12.69
N ARG A 145 7.08 -0.91 11.52
CA ARG A 145 8.11 -0.97 10.47
C ARG A 145 8.37 0.42 9.88
N ASP A 146 7.33 1.10 9.42
CA ASP A 146 7.48 2.35 8.67
C ASP A 146 7.87 3.54 9.57
N SER A 147 7.74 3.40 10.91
CA SER A 147 8.19 4.41 11.88
C SER A 147 9.64 4.84 11.69
N LYS A 148 10.46 3.97 11.08
CA LYS A 148 11.87 4.22 10.81
C LYS A 148 12.12 4.89 9.46
N PHE A 149 11.13 4.96 8.57
CA PHE A 149 11.34 5.25 7.16
C PHE A 149 10.57 6.46 6.63
N PHE A 150 9.52 6.96 7.30
CA PHE A 150 8.82 8.15 6.84
C PHE A 150 9.55 9.46 7.16
N ASP A 151 9.37 10.46 6.31
CA ASP A 151 9.72 11.87 6.58
C ASP A 151 8.52 12.63 7.14
N VAL A 152 7.34 12.32 6.62
CA VAL A 152 6.07 12.97 6.97
C VAL A 152 5.04 11.92 7.38
N LEU A 153 4.36 12.18 8.49
CA LEU A 153 3.19 11.44 8.93
C LEU A 153 1.93 12.32 8.79
N LEU A 154 0.98 11.84 8.01
CA LEU A 154 -0.37 12.39 7.91
C LEU A 154 -1.31 11.59 8.81
N ASP A 155 -1.61 12.13 9.99
CA ASP A 155 -2.63 11.57 10.87
C ASP A 155 -4.01 12.03 10.38
N THR A 156 -4.74 11.09 9.81
CA THR A 156 -6.08 11.32 9.28
C THR A 156 -7.17 10.86 10.24
N GLY A 157 -6.86 10.52 11.50
CA GLY A 157 -7.83 9.99 12.48
C GLY A 157 -9.07 10.87 12.67
N LYS A 158 -8.98 12.15 12.32
CA LYS A 158 -10.14 13.04 12.13
C LYS A 158 -10.07 13.67 10.73
N LEU A 159 -10.91 13.23 9.78
CA LEU A 159 -10.87 13.73 8.39
C LEU A 159 -11.06 15.25 8.26
N THR A 160 -11.75 15.88 9.21
CA THR A 160 -11.95 17.34 9.21
C THR A 160 -10.72 18.11 9.70
N SER A 161 -9.68 17.42 10.18
CA SER A 161 -8.45 18.01 10.70
C SER A 161 -7.32 17.00 10.58
N ILE A 162 -6.71 16.96 9.38
CA ILE A 162 -5.52 16.16 9.14
C ILE A 162 -4.35 16.84 9.86
N LYS A 163 -3.68 16.09 10.74
CA LYS A 163 -2.46 16.58 11.40
C LYS A 163 -1.25 16.09 10.62
N ILE A 164 -0.29 16.99 10.45
CA ILE A 164 0.95 16.72 9.73
C ILE A 164 2.07 16.76 10.75
N TYR A 165 2.83 15.67 10.82
CA TYR A 165 4.03 15.58 11.64
C TYR A 165 5.22 15.35 10.72
N THR A 166 6.31 16.06 10.97
CA THR A 166 7.60 15.85 10.32
C THR A 166 8.53 15.17 11.30
N ARG A 167 9.42 14.30 10.80
CA ARG A 167 10.45 13.68 11.61
C ARG A 167 11.69 14.55 11.77
#